data_AF-A0A949XVM3-F1
#
_entry.id   AF-A0A949XVM3-F1
#
_cell.length_a   1.000
_cell.length_b   1.000
_cell.length_c   1.000
_cell.angle_alpha   90.00
_cell.angle_beta   90.00
_cell.angle_gamma   90.00
#
_symmetry.space_group_name_H-M   'P 1'
#
loop_
_entity.id
_entity.type
_entity.pdbx_description
1 polymer ?
#
loop_
_entity_poly.entity_id
_entity_poly.type
_entity_poly.pdbx_seq_one_letter_code
_entity_poly.pdbx_strand_id
1 'polypeptide(L)'
;IDRDVRRDYPTGFFRFSFIPVSTWHTGDVFARAYVRWLEIQRSGQFVLQQLQSLPSGPVLDACGAMMPEALVVSRVEGWRGVICHVAITDALGKFAHYKIVDPSFRNWIGLSMALRDQQISDFPLCNKSFNLSYCGHDL
;
A
#
# COMPACT_ATOMS: atom_id res chain seq x y z
N ILE A 1 2.88 -12.74 8.52
CA ILE A 1 1.60 -12.09 8.87
C ILE A 1 0.72 -12.16 7.64
N ASP A 2 -0.49 -12.71 7.77
CA ASP A 2 -1.42 -12.84 6.64
C ASP A 2 -2.40 -11.66 6.63
N ARG A 3 -2.00 -10.55 6.01
CA ARG A 3 -2.78 -9.29 5.98
C ARG A 3 -2.54 -8.53 4.69
N ASP A 4 -3.61 -8.01 4.09
CA ASP A 4 -3.57 -7.20 2.86
C ASP A 4 -4.83 -6.34 2.76
N VAL A 5 -4.70 -5.02 2.58
CA VAL A 5 -5.86 -4.11 2.53
C VAL A 5 -6.80 -4.43 1.35
N ARG A 6 -6.29 -4.96 0.23
CA ARG A 6 -7.14 -5.38 -0.90
C ARG A 6 -8.11 -6.49 -0.52
N ARG A 7 -7.74 -7.33 0.47
CA ARG A 7 -8.59 -8.43 0.97
C ARG A 7 -9.38 -8.02 2.21
N ASP A 8 -8.72 -7.38 3.17
CA ASP A 8 -9.27 -7.14 4.51
C ASP A 8 -10.18 -5.90 4.56
N TYR A 9 -9.94 -4.92 3.67
CA TYR A 9 -10.74 -3.70 3.51
C TYR A 9 -10.93 -3.38 2.01
N PRO A 10 -11.58 -4.27 1.24
CA PRO A 10 -11.61 -4.19 -0.21
C PRO A 10 -12.35 -2.94 -0.71
N THR A 11 -11.73 -2.22 -1.64
CA THR A 11 -12.32 -1.05 -2.31
C THR A 11 -12.36 -1.28 -3.83
N GLY A 12 -13.29 -0.58 -4.49
CA GLY A 12 -13.48 -0.69 -5.94
C GLY A 12 -13.64 -2.13 -6.40
N PHE A 13 -12.82 -2.52 -7.38
CA PHE A 13 -12.91 -3.83 -8.01
C PHE A 13 -12.44 -4.99 -7.11
N PHE A 14 -11.61 -4.74 -6.09
CA PHE A 14 -11.14 -5.77 -5.17
C PHE A 14 -12.26 -6.35 -4.28
N ARG A 15 -13.45 -5.74 -4.28
CA ARG A 15 -14.65 -6.29 -3.64
C ARG A 15 -15.21 -7.53 -4.35
N PHE A 16 -14.86 -7.71 -5.63
CA PHE A 16 -15.39 -8.77 -6.49
C PHE A 16 -14.31 -9.74 -6.97
N SER A 17 -13.05 -9.32 -6.97
CA SER A 17 -11.94 -10.16 -7.39
C SER A 17 -10.76 -10.06 -6.43
N PHE A 18 -10.15 -11.21 -6.15
CA PHE A 18 -9.18 -11.36 -5.07
C PHE A 18 -7.81 -11.74 -5.62
N ILE A 19 -6.78 -11.08 -5.13
CA ILE A 19 -5.39 -11.50 -5.30
C ILE A 19 -5.00 -12.26 -4.03
N PRO A 20 -4.56 -13.53 -4.10
CA PRO A 20 -4.11 -14.25 -2.92
C PRO A 20 -2.96 -13.55 -2.21
N VAL A 21 -3.01 -13.47 -0.88
CA VAL A 21 -1.96 -12.82 -0.07
C VAL A 21 -0.68 -13.64 -0.10
N SER A 22 0.44 -13.00 -0.39
CA SER A 22 1.77 -13.62 -0.42
C SER A 22 2.42 -13.49 0.95
N THR A 23 2.85 -14.60 1.54
CA THR A 23 3.54 -14.59 2.84
C THR A 23 4.77 -15.49 2.81
N TRP A 24 5.72 -15.19 3.70
CA TRP A 24 6.88 -16.02 3.98
C TRP A 24 7.22 -15.94 5.46
N HIS A 25 7.95 -16.93 5.98
CA HIS A 25 8.05 -17.17 7.43
C HIS A 25 9.37 -16.69 8.07
N THR A 26 10.45 -16.49 7.31
CA THR A 26 11.78 -16.20 7.88
C THR A 26 12.01 -14.73 8.26
N GLY A 27 11.24 -13.78 7.72
CA GLY A 27 11.30 -12.36 8.10
C GLY A 27 12.56 -11.59 7.66
N ASP A 28 13.50 -12.26 7.01
CA ASP A 28 14.77 -11.70 6.53
C ASP A 28 14.61 -10.96 5.17
N VAL A 29 15.74 -10.55 4.59
CA VAL A 29 15.76 -9.92 3.25
C VAL A 29 15.21 -10.86 2.18
N PHE A 30 15.54 -12.16 2.25
CA PHE A 30 15.07 -13.16 1.31
C PHE A 30 13.55 -13.29 1.36
N ALA A 31 12.94 -13.34 2.55
CA ALA A 31 11.50 -13.37 2.75
C ALA A 31 10.82 -12.19 2.04
N ARG A 32 11.35 -10.97 2.22
CA ARG A 32 10.81 -9.76 1.56
C ARG A 32 10.96 -9.82 0.04
N ALA A 33 12.09 -10.31 -0.47
CA ALA A 33 12.31 -10.46 -1.90
C ALA A 33 11.38 -11.53 -2.51
N TYR A 34 11.22 -12.66 -1.81
CA TYR A 34 10.40 -13.78 -2.25
C TYR A 34 8.91 -13.43 -2.26
N VAL A 35 8.41 -12.75 -1.22
CA VAL A 35 7.05 -12.22 -1.19
C VAL A 35 6.79 -11.29 -2.38
N ARG A 36 7.71 -10.36 -2.68
CA ARG A 36 7.57 -9.48 -3.85
C ARG A 36 7.58 -10.25 -5.17
N TRP A 37 8.42 -11.27 -5.29
CA TRP A 37 8.41 -12.13 -6.48
C TRP A 37 7.05 -12.81 -6.67
N LEU A 38 6.49 -13.39 -5.60
CA LEU A 38 5.14 -13.97 -5.64
C LEU A 38 4.06 -12.93 -6.01
N GLU A 39 4.13 -11.73 -5.44
CA GLU A 39 3.20 -10.64 -5.76
C GLU A 39 3.29 -10.20 -7.22
N ILE A 40 4.48 -10.17 -7.82
CA ILE A 40 4.67 -9.87 -9.25
C ILE A 40 3.97 -10.93 -10.11
N GLN A 41 4.21 -12.22 -9.83
CA GLN A 41 3.58 -13.31 -10.58
C GLN A 41 2.04 -13.25 -10.47
N ARG A 42 1.52 -13.06 -9.26
CA ARG A 42 0.07 -12.97 -9.01
C ARG A 42 -0.56 -11.73 -9.61
N SER A 43 0.12 -10.60 -9.57
CA SER A 43 -0.35 -9.36 -10.21
C SER A 43 -0.44 -9.51 -11.73
N GLY A 44 0.57 -10.14 -12.35
CA GLY A 44 0.55 -10.44 -13.77
C GLY A 44 -0.61 -11.36 -14.16
N GLN A 45 -0.80 -12.46 -13.42
CA GLN A 45 -1.93 -13.37 -13.63
C GLN A 45 -3.28 -12.67 -13.45
N PHE A 46 -3.42 -11.86 -12.39
CA PHE A 46 -4.64 -11.11 -12.11
C PHE A 46 -4.98 -10.15 -13.26
N VAL A 47 -4.01 -9.36 -13.73
CA VAL A 47 -4.22 -8.45 -14.87
C VAL A 47 -4.68 -9.22 -16.10
N LEU A 48 -4.00 -10.30 -16.46
CA LEU A 48 -4.37 -11.12 -17.62
C LEU A 48 -5.77 -11.72 -17.50
N GLN A 49 -6.19 -12.12 -16.30
CA GLN A 49 -7.55 -12.60 -16.04
C GLN A 49 -8.59 -11.48 -16.21
N GLN A 50 -8.35 -10.29 -15.64
CA GLN A 50 -9.33 -9.20 -15.77
C GLN A 50 -9.48 -8.68 -17.19
N LEU A 51 -8.41 -8.72 -17.99
CA LEU A 51 -8.47 -8.33 -19.39
C LEU A 51 -9.45 -9.20 -20.21
N GLN A 52 -9.73 -10.43 -19.78
CA GLN A 52 -10.66 -11.34 -20.47
C GLN A 52 -12.13 -10.95 -20.27
N SER A 53 -12.45 -10.16 -19.24
CA SER A 53 -13.83 -9.85 -18.86
C SER A 53 -14.00 -8.38 -18.45
N LEU A 54 -13.37 -7.46 -19.18
CA LEU A 54 -13.54 -6.04 -18.92
C LEU A 54 -15.00 -5.61 -19.14
N PRO A 55 -15.66 -5.01 -18.14
CA PRO A 55 -16.99 -4.48 -18.33
C PRO A 55 -16.96 -3.29 -19.29
N SER A 56 -18.00 -3.17 -20.11
CA SER A 56 -18.25 -1.96 -20.89
C SER A 56 -18.98 -0.92 -20.04
N GLY A 57 -18.89 0.34 -20.43
CA GLY A 57 -19.54 1.45 -19.74
C GLY A 57 -18.68 2.70 -19.65
N PRO A 58 -19.18 3.76 -19.00
CA PRO A 58 -18.41 4.97 -18.76
C PRO A 58 -17.23 4.69 -17.79
N VAL A 59 -16.09 5.30 -18.07
CA VAL A 59 -14.86 5.21 -17.24
C VAL A 59 -14.61 6.46 -16.40
N LEU A 60 -15.51 7.44 -16.49
CA LEU A 60 -15.46 8.71 -15.77
C LEU A 60 -16.84 8.96 -15.17
N ASP A 61 -16.84 9.40 -13.92
CA ASP A 61 -18.02 9.86 -13.23
C ASP A 61 -17.69 11.19 -12.53
N ALA A 62 -18.70 12.04 -12.36
CA ALA A 62 -18.53 13.32 -11.69
C ALA A 62 -18.38 13.09 -10.19
N CYS A 63 -17.30 13.60 -9.59
CA CYS A 63 -17.21 13.67 -8.14
C CYS A 63 -18.26 14.65 -7.61
N GLY A 64 -19.17 14.18 -6.75
CA GLY A 64 -20.13 15.03 -6.06
C GLY A 64 -19.47 16.01 -5.08
N ALA A 65 -20.28 16.90 -4.51
CA ALA A 65 -19.81 17.80 -3.45
C ALA A 65 -19.33 17.00 -2.22
N MET A 66 -18.23 17.42 -1.62
CA MET A 66 -17.73 16.82 -0.39
C MET A 66 -18.63 17.20 0.78
N MET A 67 -18.84 16.26 1.70
CA MET A 67 -19.59 16.48 2.93
C MET A 67 -18.85 17.50 3.82
N PRO A 68 -19.48 18.59 4.27
CA PRO A 68 -18.90 19.52 5.24
C PRO A 68 -18.65 18.87 6.61
N GLU A 69 -17.67 19.37 7.36
CA GLU A 69 -17.33 18.96 8.73
C GLU A 69 -17.18 17.44 8.93
N ALA A 70 -16.55 16.77 7.96
CA ALA A 70 -16.38 15.33 7.95
C ALA A 70 -14.92 14.92 8.21
N LEU A 71 -14.73 13.76 8.85
CA LEU A 71 -13.44 13.06 8.93
C LEU A 71 -13.54 11.75 8.14
N VAL A 72 -12.60 11.54 7.21
CA VAL A 72 -12.50 10.29 6.44
C VAL A 72 -11.11 9.71 6.62
N VAL A 73 -11.05 8.41 6.91
CA VAL A 73 -9.83 7.61 6.88
C VAL A 73 -9.98 6.55 5.80
N SER A 74 -9.13 6.61 4.78
CA SER A 74 -9.09 5.63 3.69
C SER A 74 -7.75 4.90 3.69
N ARG A 75 -7.79 3.61 3.39
CA ARG A 75 -6.61 2.74 3.34
C ARG A 75 -6.55 2.06 1.99
N VAL A 76 -5.37 2.07 1.38
CA VAL A 76 -5.12 1.40 0.09
C VAL A 76 -3.83 0.60 0.21
N GLU A 77 -3.79 -0.60 -0.37
CA GLU A 77 -2.55 -1.38 -0.44
C GLU A 77 -1.69 -0.86 -1.60
N GLY A 78 -0.59 -0.18 -1.28
CA GLY A 78 0.48 0.09 -2.23
C GLY A 78 1.45 -1.10 -2.26
N TRP A 79 2.33 -1.15 -3.27
CA TRP A 79 3.31 -2.23 -3.38
C TRP A 79 4.39 -2.23 -2.27
N ARG A 80 4.53 -1.13 -1.51
CA ARG A 80 5.37 -1.06 -0.29
C ARG A 80 4.62 -1.44 0.98
N GLY A 81 3.30 -1.58 0.91
CA GLY A 81 2.41 -1.74 2.04
C GLY A 81 1.25 -0.74 2.04
N VAL A 82 0.53 -0.69 3.16
CA VAL A 82 -0.63 0.17 3.39
C VAL A 82 -0.29 1.66 3.35
N ILE A 83 -0.93 2.39 2.43
CA ILE A 83 -1.00 3.85 2.42
C ILE A 83 -2.31 4.26 3.10
N CYS A 84 -2.24 5.21 4.04
CA CYS A 84 -3.41 5.75 4.72
C CYS A 84 -3.61 7.21 4.33
N HIS A 85 -4.81 7.55 3.87
CA HIS A 85 -5.24 8.91 3.61
C HIS A 85 -6.21 9.33 4.71
N VAL A 86 -5.97 10.49 5.32
CA VAL A 86 -6.85 11.09 6.31
C VAL A 86 -7.24 12.47 5.81
N ALA A 87 -8.54 12.70 5.64
CA ALA A 87 -9.08 13.96 5.18
C ALA A 87 -10.07 14.52 6.20
N ILE A 88 -9.99 15.83 6.45
CA ILE A 88 -10.96 16.58 7.24
C ILE A 88 -11.48 17.70 6.36
N THR A 89 -12.81 17.86 6.29
CA THR A 89 -13.45 18.97 5.58
C THR A 89 -13.89 20.07 6.53
N ASP A 90 -13.87 21.32 6.07
CA ASP A 90 -14.43 22.47 6.77
C ASP A 90 -15.96 22.59 6.56
N ALA A 91 -16.57 23.64 7.11
CA ALA A 91 -18.00 23.92 6.98
C ALA A 91 -18.45 24.23 5.52
N LEU A 92 -17.51 24.51 4.60
CA LEU A 92 -17.79 24.71 3.18
C LEU A 92 -17.52 23.44 2.36
N GLY A 93 -17.19 22.31 3.00
CA GLY A 93 -16.83 21.07 2.32
C GLY A 93 -15.47 21.11 1.63
N LYS A 94 -14.59 22.07 1.96
CA LYS A 94 -13.20 22.09 1.45
C LYS A 94 -12.29 21.34 2.40
N PHE A 95 -11.12 20.87 1.94
CA PHE A 95 -10.15 20.26 2.84
C PHE A 95 -9.63 21.29 3.86
N ALA A 96 -9.95 21.05 5.13
CA ALA A 96 -9.31 21.73 6.27
C ALA A 96 -7.96 21.08 6.58
N HIS A 97 -7.87 19.76 6.45
CA HIS A 97 -6.64 19.01 6.63
C HIS A 97 -6.60 17.78 5.73
N TYR A 98 -5.42 17.44 5.23
CA TYR A 98 -5.19 16.21 4.49
C TYR A 98 -3.82 15.64 4.84
N LYS A 99 -3.79 14.43 5.38
CA LYS A 99 -2.56 13.72 5.74
C LYS A 99 -2.48 12.42 4.96
N ILE A 100 -1.32 12.16 4.38
CA ILE A 100 -0.96 10.87 3.79
C ILE A 100 0.04 10.22 4.73
N VAL A 101 -0.12 8.92 4.99
CA VAL A 101 0.87 8.12 5.70
C VAL A 101 1.29 6.99 4.77
N ASP A 102 2.44 7.16 4.13
CA ASP A 102 3.10 6.12 3.34
C ASP A 102 3.69 5.04 4.25
N PRO A 103 3.82 3.77 3.79
CA PRO A 103 4.55 2.74 4.53
C PRO A 103 5.92 3.17 5.04
N SER A 104 6.62 4.02 4.27
CA SER A 104 7.95 4.50 4.62
C SER A 104 7.96 5.31 5.92
N PHE A 105 6.89 6.06 6.20
CA PHE A 105 6.75 6.82 7.44
C PHE A 105 7.00 5.94 8.68
N ARG A 106 6.48 4.70 8.67
CA ARG A 106 6.58 3.75 9.78
C ARG A 106 7.80 2.83 9.67
N ASN A 107 8.19 2.47 8.45
CA ASN A 107 9.16 1.40 8.21
C ASN A 107 10.63 1.84 8.33
N TRP A 108 10.94 3.14 8.35
CA TRP A 108 12.31 3.62 8.60
C TRP A 108 12.87 3.14 9.94
N ILE A 109 12.03 3.08 10.98
CA ILE A 109 12.41 2.51 12.27
C ILE A 109 12.66 1.00 12.15
N GLY A 110 11.89 0.30 11.31
CA GLY A 110 12.11 -1.12 11.03
C GLY A 110 13.47 -1.39 10.38
N LEU A 111 13.93 -0.52 9.48
CA LEU A 111 15.26 -0.61 8.89
C LEU A 111 16.37 -0.43 9.94
N SER A 112 16.25 0.58 10.82
CA SER A 112 17.25 0.78 11.86
C SER A 112 17.34 -0.40 12.83
N MET A 113 16.21 -1.06 13.11
CA MET A 113 16.18 -2.31 13.88
C MET A 113 16.86 -3.46 13.15
N ALA A 114 16.60 -3.63 11.85
CA ALA A 114 17.19 -4.70 11.04
C ALA A 114 18.71 -4.58 10.85
N LEU A 115 19.29 -3.41 11.10
CA LEU A 115 20.72 -3.13 10.95
C LEU A 115 21.50 -3.22 12.27
N ARG A 116 20.83 -3.43 13.41
CA ARG A 116 21.52 -3.54 14.70
C ARG A 116 22.40 -4.77 14.70
N ASP A 117 23.62 -4.59 15.21
CA ASP A 117 24.61 -5.66 15.36
C ASP A 117 24.95 -6.38 14.04
N GLN A 118 24.72 -5.72 12.89
CA GLN A 118 25.06 -6.22 11.56
C GLN A 118 26.37 -5.62 11.05
N GLN A 119 26.95 -6.24 10.02
CA GLN A 119 28.12 -5.68 9.36
C GLN A 119 27.71 -4.49 8.48
N ILE A 120 28.64 -3.56 8.27
CA ILE A 120 28.40 -2.41 7.38
C ILE A 120 28.06 -2.85 5.94
N SER A 121 28.56 -4.01 5.51
CA SER A 121 28.26 -4.62 4.21
C SER A 121 26.80 -5.03 4.05
N ASP A 122 26.06 -5.24 5.13
CA ASP A 122 24.64 -5.62 5.09
C ASP A 122 23.74 -4.41 4.85
N PHE A 123 24.26 -3.19 5.05
CA PHE A 123 23.50 -1.96 4.91
C PHE A 123 22.81 -1.83 3.55
N PRO A 124 23.49 -1.97 2.39
CA PRO A 124 22.84 -1.82 1.09
C PRO A 124 21.72 -2.85 0.87
N LEU A 125 21.94 -4.09 1.31
CA LEU A 125 21.00 -5.18 1.14
C LEU A 125 19.74 -4.98 2.00
N CYS A 126 19.92 -4.69 3.29
CA CYS A 126 18.84 -4.37 4.20
C CYS A 126 18.08 -3.13 3.72
N ASN A 127 18.78 -2.01 3.47
CA ASN A 127 18.14 -0.77 3.02
C ASN A 127 17.30 -0.98 1.75
N LYS A 128 17.85 -1.65 0.73
CA LYS A 128 17.11 -1.90 -0.51
C LYS A 128 15.94 -2.86 -0.33
N SER A 129 16.05 -3.82 0.59
CA SER A 129 14.95 -4.75 0.89
C SER A 129 13.72 -4.06 1.48
N PHE A 130 13.86 -2.96 2.22
CA PHE A 130 12.72 -2.18 2.68
C PHE A 130 12.18 -1.27 1.57
N ASN A 131 13.06 -0.79 0.68
CA ASN A 131 12.74 0.02 -0.50
C ASN A 131 11.96 1.31 -0.13
N LEU A 132 12.37 1.95 0.97
CA LEU A 132 11.69 3.11 1.55
C LEU A 132 11.84 4.35 0.66
N SER A 133 10.83 5.21 0.74
CA SER A 133 10.79 6.51 0.08
C SER A 133 11.12 7.61 1.09
N TYR A 134 12.07 8.48 0.76
CA TYR A 134 12.31 9.70 1.55
C TYR A 134 11.10 10.63 1.48
N CYS A 135 10.63 10.95 0.27
CA CYS A 135 9.42 11.77 0.10
C CYS A 135 8.21 11.13 0.78
N GLY A 136 8.10 9.80 0.78
CA GLY A 136 7.01 9.10 1.46
C GLY A 136 7.06 9.25 3.00
N HIS A 137 8.25 9.39 3.58
CA HIS A 137 8.41 9.68 5.00
C HIS A 137 8.08 11.13 5.35
N ASP A 138 8.35 12.06 4.43
CA ASP A 138 8.09 13.49 4.64
C ASP A 138 6.61 13.85 4.47
N LEU A 139 5.82 12.99 3.82
CA LEU A 139 4.36 13.13 3.62
C LEU A 139 3.57 13.03 4.93
#